data_AF-A0A2K3NVY1-F1
#
_entry.id   AF-A0A2K3NVY1-F1
#
_cell.length_a   1.000
_cell.length_b   1.000
_cell.length_c   1.000
_cell.angle_alpha   90.00
_cell.angle_beta   90.00
_cell.angle_gamma   90.00
#
_symmetry.space_group_name_H-M   'P 1'
#
loop_
_entity.id
_entity.type
_entity.pdbx_description
1 polymer ?
#
loop_
_entity_poly.entity_id
_entity_poly.type
_entity_poly.pdbx_seq_one_letter_code
_entity_poly.pdbx_strand_id
1 'polypeptide(L)'
;MCLNSFLQIYTTQDTLYRTEQQHSTPIPPTRSSELMGIRFSISSSQPSKPSLGELPESCVAVIMEYMDPPQICKLASLNRAFRAASSADFVWESKLPPNYHLIIRKIFDVSFPSHLEKRGIYSRLCSLNTFDGGTKKVWLDRSMGKLCLSISAKGLSITYIDDRRYWNHIPTEESTFSSVAYLQQIWWFEVDGEVEFPFPAGTYSLFFRIHLGKASKRFGRRVCNTEHVHGWDIKPVRFQLWTSDGQYVASQCFLKGPGKWRYYHAGDFVVEDGNVSTKVKFSMTQIDCTHTKGGLCLDSVFVYPSEFRKVKEFLN
;
A
#
# COMPACT_ATOMS: atom_id res chain seq x y z
N MET A 1 3.64 -11.29 -20.76
CA MET A 1 4.32 -10.09 -20.22
C MET A 1 3.92 -9.73 -18.78
N CYS A 2 2.79 -10.22 -18.23
CA CYS A 2 2.31 -9.86 -16.88
C CYS A 2 2.96 -10.62 -15.69
N LEU A 3 3.77 -11.66 -15.93
CA LEU A 3 4.53 -12.36 -14.88
C LEU A 3 5.81 -11.61 -14.47
N ASN A 4 6.42 -10.84 -15.40
CA ASN A 4 7.68 -10.15 -15.14
C ASN A 4 7.50 -8.89 -14.26
N SER A 5 6.34 -8.24 -14.30
CA SER A 5 6.06 -7.07 -13.45
C SER A 5 5.87 -7.42 -11.97
N PHE A 6 5.54 -8.68 -11.66
CA PHE A 6 5.44 -9.16 -10.27
C PHE A 6 6.76 -9.67 -9.70
N LEU A 7 7.64 -10.22 -10.54
CA LEU A 7 8.95 -10.76 -10.11
C LEU A 7 10.07 -9.68 -10.03
N GLN A 8 10.04 -8.63 -10.85
CA GLN A 8 11.12 -7.62 -10.88
C GLN A 8 11.27 -6.77 -9.60
N ILE A 9 10.26 -6.74 -8.72
CA ILE A 9 10.35 -6.02 -7.45
C ILE A 9 10.96 -6.89 -6.34
N TYR A 10 10.94 -8.22 -6.48
CA TYR A 10 11.49 -9.14 -5.48
C TYR A 10 12.99 -9.42 -5.66
N THR A 11 13.58 -9.10 -6.82
CA THR A 11 14.99 -9.44 -7.14
C THR A 11 16.02 -8.39 -6.74
N THR A 12 15.65 -7.33 -6.01
CA THR A 12 16.60 -6.26 -5.59
C THR A 12 17.17 -6.42 -4.18
N GLN A 13 16.94 -7.55 -3.49
CA GLN A 13 17.42 -7.74 -2.11
C GLN A 13 18.24 -8.99 -1.78
N ASP A 14 18.47 -9.93 -2.70
CA ASP A 14 19.33 -11.09 -2.42
C ASP A 14 20.44 -11.24 -3.46
N THR A 15 21.48 -10.44 -3.28
CA THR A 15 22.83 -10.73 -3.78
C THR A 15 23.78 -10.63 -2.62
N LEU A 16 24.28 -11.76 -2.12
CA LEU A 16 25.67 -11.97 -1.70
C LEU A 16 25.90 -13.43 -1.23
N TYR A 17 27.00 -13.99 -1.73
CA TYR A 17 27.65 -15.26 -1.37
C TYR A 17 27.18 -16.55 -2.07
N ARG A 18 27.77 -16.74 -3.26
CA ARG A 18 28.10 -18.04 -3.86
C ARG A 18 29.57 -18.33 -3.58
N THR A 19 29.93 -19.55 -3.22
CA THR A 19 31.29 -20.08 -3.41
C THR A 19 31.19 -21.54 -3.86
N GLU A 20 31.96 -21.84 -4.90
CA GLU A 20 31.96 -23.05 -5.72
C GLU A 20 32.80 -24.17 -5.12
N GLN A 21 32.54 -25.41 -5.57
CA GLN A 21 33.47 -26.52 -5.93
C GLN A 21 32.57 -27.65 -6.48
N GLN A 22 32.89 -28.51 -7.46
CA GLN A 22 34.12 -28.86 -8.15
C GLN A 22 33.78 -29.64 -9.45
N HIS A 23 34.78 -29.72 -10.34
CA HIS A 23 34.88 -30.49 -11.60
C HIS A 23 34.43 -31.97 -11.54
N SER A 24 33.93 -32.49 -12.68
CA SER A 24 34.39 -33.75 -13.31
C SER A 24 33.76 -33.97 -14.71
N THR A 25 34.59 -34.44 -15.64
CA THR A 25 34.42 -34.65 -17.09
C THR A 25 33.74 -35.98 -17.49
N PRO A 26 33.39 -36.21 -18.78
CA PRO A 26 32.31 -37.10 -19.21
C PRO A 26 32.78 -38.49 -19.71
N ILE A 27 31.84 -39.45 -19.75
CA ILE A 27 31.99 -40.75 -20.42
C ILE A 27 30.72 -41.03 -21.25
N PRO A 28 30.82 -41.38 -22.55
CA PRO A 28 29.66 -41.75 -23.36
C PRO A 28 29.47 -43.28 -23.36
N PRO A 29 28.28 -43.77 -23.73
CA PRO A 29 28.23 -45.07 -24.37
C PRO A 29 27.45 -45.11 -25.68
N THR A 30 27.93 -46.04 -26.48
CA THR A 30 27.65 -46.38 -27.86
C THR A 30 26.32 -47.12 -28.04
N ARG A 31 25.86 -47.07 -29.29
CA ARG A 31 24.66 -47.63 -29.90
C ARG A 31 24.71 -49.16 -30.01
N SER A 32 23.61 -49.88 -29.74
CA SER A 32 23.20 -51.10 -30.47
C SER A 32 21.76 -51.52 -30.13
N SER A 33 21.19 -52.31 -31.04
CA SER A 33 19.79 -52.55 -31.37
C SER A 33 19.19 -53.84 -30.79
N GLU A 34 17.84 -53.90 -30.84
CA GLU A 34 16.97 -55.10 -30.82
C GLU A 34 16.94 -55.90 -29.48
N LEU A 35 15.83 -56.46 -28.98
CA LEU A 35 14.76 -57.22 -29.64
C LEU A 35 13.51 -57.30 -28.73
N MET A 36 12.38 -57.56 -29.38
CA MET A 36 11.02 -57.76 -28.86
C MET A 36 10.91 -58.75 -27.69
N GLY A 37 10.19 -58.38 -26.63
CA GLY A 37 9.80 -59.28 -25.55
C GLY A 37 8.60 -58.73 -24.79
N ILE A 38 7.40 -59.20 -25.14
CA ILE A 38 6.16 -58.88 -24.44
C ILE A 38 6.23 -59.49 -23.04
N ARG A 39 6.41 -58.67 -22.01
CA ARG A 39 6.12 -59.02 -20.62
C ARG A 39 4.93 -58.20 -20.16
N PHE A 40 3.76 -58.84 -20.10
CA PHE A 40 2.62 -58.29 -19.35
C PHE A 40 3.00 -58.28 -17.87
N SER A 41 3.55 -57.16 -17.44
CA SER A 41 3.75 -56.86 -16.03
C SER A 41 2.42 -56.28 -15.55
N ILE A 42 1.61 -57.10 -14.87
CA ILE A 42 0.51 -56.59 -14.06
C ILE A 42 1.18 -55.84 -12.91
N SER A 43 1.42 -54.54 -13.10
CA SER A 43 1.77 -53.67 -12.01
C SER A 43 0.51 -53.49 -11.18
N SER A 44 0.52 -54.04 -9.96
CA SER A 44 -0.38 -53.61 -8.91
C SER A 44 -0.11 -52.13 -8.66
N SER A 45 -0.86 -51.25 -9.32
CA SER A 45 -0.88 -49.83 -9.00
C SER A 45 -1.49 -49.68 -7.62
N GLN A 46 -0.63 -49.57 -6.60
CA GLN A 46 -1.01 -48.90 -5.37
C GLN A 46 -1.65 -47.56 -5.78
N PRO A 47 -2.88 -47.23 -5.35
CA PRO A 47 -3.46 -45.95 -5.67
C PRO A 47 -2.51 -44.88 -5.15
N SER A 48 -1.93 -44.10 -6.07
CA SER A 48 -1.11 -42.94 -5.73
C SER A 48 -1.96 -42.07 -4.81
N LYS A 49 -1.39 -41.65 -3.67
CA LYS A 49 -2.07 -40.70 -2.77
C LYS A 49 -2.56 -39.53 -3.63
N PRO A 50 -3.86 -39.18 -3.58
CA PRO A 50 -4.40 -38.14 -4.42
C PRO A 50 -3.60 -36.87 -4.18
N SER A 51 -2.92 -36.41 -5.23
CA SER A 51 -2.14 -35.19 -5.16
C SER A 51 -3.06 -33.99 -5.31
N LEU A 52 -2.72 -32.84 -4.70
CA LEU A 52 -3.52 -31.62 -4.84
C LEU A 52 -3.65 -31.18 -6.32
N GLY A 53 -2.74 -31.62 -7.20
CA GLY A 53 -2.78 -31.39 -8.64
C GLY A 53 -3.80 -32.24 -9.42
N GLU A 54 -4.40 -33.25 -8.80
CA GLU A 54 -5.45 -34.10 -9.39
C GLU A 54 -6.86 -33.58 -9.12
N LEU A 55 -7.01 -32.55 -8.26
CA LEU A 55 -8.30 -31.92 -8.02
C LEU A 55 -8.79 -31.17 -9.27
N PRO A 56 -10.10 -31.24 -9.58
CA PRO A 56 -10.70 -30.39 -10.60
C PRO A 56 -10.43 -28.91 -10.33
N GLU A 57 -10.26 -28.13 -11.39
CA GLU A 57 -10.01 -26.69 -11.33
C GLU A 57 -11.04 -25.93 -10.48
N SER A 58 -12.31 -26.30 -10.62
CA SER A 58 -13.42 -25.73 -9.84
C SER A 58 -13.27 -25.95 -8.34
N CYS A 59 -12.84 -27.14 -7.91
CA CYS A 59 -12.59 -27.44 -6.50
C CYS A 59 -11.43 -26.62 -5.96
N VAL A 60 -10.33 -26.51 -6.70
CA VAL A 60 -9.18 -25.68 -6.30
C VAL A 60 -9.56 -24.22 -6.21
N ALA A 61 -10.37 -23.71 -7.14
CA ALA A 61 -10.81 -22.32 -7.15
C ALA A 61 -11.65 -21.98 -5.90
N VAL A 62 -12.55 -22.88 -5.46
CA VAL A 62 -13.30 -22.71 -4.20
C VAL A 62 -12.35 -22.64 -3.00
N ILE A 63 -11.30 -23.45 -2.94
CA ILE A 63 -10.32 -23.36 -1.85
C ILE A 63 -9.57 -22.02 -1.90
N MET A 64 -9.18 -21.57 -3.10
CA MET A 64 -8.48 -20.29 -3.31
C MET A 64 -9.33 -19.08 -2.91
N GLU A 65 -10.66 -19.15 -2.98
CA GLU A 65 -11.56 -18.11 -2.49
C GLU A 65 -11.32 -17.78 -1.00
N TYR A 66 -10.89 -18.74 -0.18
CA TYR A 66 -10.61 -18.53 1.25
C TYR A 66 -9.16 -18.11 1.54
N MET A 67 -8.31 -17.99 0.52
CA MET A 67 -6.91 -17.65 0.67
C MET A 67 -6.64 -16.16 0.47
N ASP A 68 -5.55 -15.66 1.04
CA ASP A 68 -5.13 -14.29 0.76
C ASP A 68 -4.57 -14.18 -0.67
N PRO A 69 -4.73 -13.04 -1.36
CA PRO A 69 -4.22 -12.82 -2.72
C PRO A 69 -2.74 -13.21 -2.92
N PRO A 70 -1.81 -12.98 -1.97
CA PRO A 70 -0.43 -13.45 -2.10
C PRO A 70 -0.31 -14.99 -2.12
N GLN A 71 -1.14 -15.70 -1.36
CA GLN A 71 -1.16 -17.17 -1.34
C GLN A 71 -1.72 -17.71 -2.66
N ILE A 72 -2.79 -17.10 -3.19
CA ILE A 72 -3.35 -17.45 -4.50
C ILE A 72 -2.29 -17.31 -5.58
N CYS A 73 -1.58 -16.17 -5.63
CA CYS A 73 -0.49 -15.94 -6.58
C CYS A 73 0.65 -16.96 -6.45
N LYS A 74 1.03 -17.33 -5.23
CA LYS A 74 2.04 -18.37 -4.99
C LYS A 74 1.59 -19.71 -5.53
N LEU A 75 0.37 -20.16 -5.23
CA LEU A 75 -0.17 -21.42 -5.73
C LEU A 75 -0.29 -21.44 -7.26
N ALA A 76 -0.76 -20.34 -7.86
CA ALA A 76 -0.87 -20.18 -9.31
C ALA A 76 0.49 -20.30 -10.05
N SER A 77 1.60 -20.12 -9.34
CA SER A 77 2.95 -20.30 -9.89
C SER A 77 3.40 -21.76 -9.95
N LEU A 78 2.82 -22.64 -9.14
CA LEU A 78 3.30 -24.01 -8.95
C LEU A 78 2.93 -24.96 -10.10
N ASN A 79 1.73 -24.84 -10.66
CA ASN A 79 1.30 -25.70 -11.78
C ASN A 79 0.23 -25.03 -12.66
N ARG A 80 -0.09 -25.65 -13.80
CA ARG A 80 -1.06 -25.13 -14.78
C ARG A 80 -2.50 -25.16 -14.27
N ALA A 81 -2.89 -26.21 -13.55
CA ALA A 81 -4.25 -26.36 -13.01
C ALA A 81 -4.56 -25.27 -11.96
N PHE A 82 -3.63 -24.99 -11.05
CA PHE A 82 -3.73 -23.94 -10.05
C PHE A 82 -3.72 -22.55 -10.70
N ARG A 83 -2.96 -22.37 -11.77
CA ARG A 83 -3.01 -21.13 -12.55
C ARG A 83 -4.38 -20.89 -13.18
N ALA A 84 -4.94 -21.92 -13.81
CA ALA A 84 -6.27 -21.86 -14.39
C ALA A 84 -7.32 -21.56 -13.30
N ALA A 85 -7.32 -22.33 -12.20
CA ALA A 85 -8.21 -22.15 -11.05
C ALA A 85 -8.12 -20.74 -10.45
N SER A 86 -6.91 -20.20 -10.32
CA SER A 86 -6.69 -18.84 -9.81
C SER A 86 -7.21 -17.76 -10.73
N SER A 87 -7.65 -18.06 -11.95
CA SER A 87 -8.16 -17.07 -12.91
C SER A 87 -9.68 -16.98 -12.89
N ALA A 88 -10.37 -17.81 -12.09
CA ALA A 88 -11.82 -17.75 -11.92
C ALA A 88 -12.26 -16.40 -11.31
N ASP A 89 -13.30 -15.80 -11.89
CA ASP A 89 -13.75 -14.46 -11.50
C ASP A 89 -14.23 -14.38 -10.05
N PHE A 90 -14.99 -15.38 -9.57
CA PHE A 90 -15.52 -15.39 -8.21
C PHE A 90 -14.41 -15.37 -7.15
N VAL A 91 -13.25 -15.96 -7.43
CA VAL A 91 -12.08 -15.95 -6.54
C VAL A 91 -11.63 -14.51 -6.31
N TRP A 92 -11.51 -13.69 -7.35
CA TRP A 92 -11.06 -12.30 -7.21
C TRP A 92 -12.18 -11.33 -6.83
N GLU A 93 -13.42 -11.64 -7.19
CA GLU A 93 -14.59 -10.90 -6.73
C GLU A 93 -14.70 -10.95 -5.20
N SER A 94 -14.42 -12.10 -4.57
CA SER A 94 -14.36 -12.23 -3.10
C SER A 94 -13.27 -11.35 -2.44
N LYS A 95 -12.26 -10.92 -3.21
CA LYS A 95 -11.13 -10.08 -2.73
C LYS A 95 -11.35 -8.59 -3.01
N LEU A 96 -12.31 -8.25 -3.85
CA LEU A 96 -12.66 -6.87 -4.14
C LEU A 96 -13.58 -6.33 -3.04
N PRO A 97 -13.47 -5.04 -2.69
CA PRO A 97 -14.48 -4.41 -1.85
C PRO A 97 -15.86 -4.49 -2.50
N PRO A 98 -16.96 -4.70 -1.76
CA PRO A 98 -18.30 -4.85 -2.34
C PRO A 98 -18.72 -3.69 -3.26
N ASN A 99 -18.26 -2.47 -2.95
CA ASN A 99 -18.54 -1.23 -3.67
C ASN A 99 -17.47 -0.88 -4.73
N TYR A 100 -16.64 -1.82 -5.17
CA TYR A 100 -15.52 -1.56 -6.09
C TYR A 100 -15.91 -0.85 -7.39
N HIS A 101 -17.14 -1.04 -7.87
CA HIS A 101 -17.67 -0.30 -9.03
C HIS A 101 -17.69 1.22 -8.82
N LEU A 102 -18.06 1.68 -7.62
CA LEU A 102 -18.06 3.10 -7.27
C LEU A 102 -16.63 3.64 -7.18
N ILE A 103 -15.72 2.82 -6.62
CA ILE A 103 -14.29 3.13 -6.53
C ILE A 103 -13.69 3.32 -7.92
N ILE A 104 -13.95 2.37 -8.84
CA ILE A 104 -13.50 2.46 -10.24
C ILE A 104 -14.03 3.73 -10.89
N ARG A 105 -15.33 3.99 -10.77
CA ARG A 105 -15.97 5.18 -11.35
C ARG A 105 -15.34 6.47 -10.80
N LYS A 106 -15.04 6.54 -9.50
CA LYS A 106 -14.42 7.72 -8.86
C LYS A 106 -13.00 7.97 -9.36
N ILE A 107 -12.24 6.93 -9.67
CA ILE A 107 -10.81 7.01 -10.02
C ILE A 107 -10.59 7.16 -11.53
N PHE A 108 -11.28 6.34 -12.32
CA PHE A 108 -11.04 6.18 -13.76
C PHE A 108 -12.15 6.79 -14.62
N ASP A 109 -13.21 7.30 -14.00
CA ASP A 109 -14.39 7.83 -14.68
C ASP A 109 -14.96 6.83 -15.72
N VAL A 110 -15.44 7.29 -16.87
CA VAL A 110 -15.99 6.43 -17.96
C VAL A 110 -14.88 5.69 -18.74
N SER A 111 -13.61 6.00 -18.52
CA SER A 111 -12.50 5.46 -19.32
C SER A 111 -12.03 4.05 -18.91
N PHE A 112 -12.66 3.45 -17.90
CA PHE A 112 -12.26 2.13 -17.42
C PHE A 112 -12.70 1.02 -18.39
N PRO A 113 -11.81 0.07 -18.77
CA PRO A 113 -12.18 -1.00 -19.68
C PRO A 113 -13.28 -1.89 -19.05
N SER A 114 -14.42 -1.98 -19.73
CA SER A 114 -15.58 -2.78 -19.31
C SER A 114 -15.33 -4.30 -19.33
N HIS A 115 -14.30 -4.75 -20.05
CA HIS A 115 -14.00 -6.16 -20.29
C HIS A 115 -12.89 -6.74 -19.40
N LEU A 116 -12.44 -6.02 -18.38
CA LEU A 116 -11.43 -6.56 -17.46
C LEU A 116 -12.04 -7.64 -16.56
N GLU A 117 -11.44 -8.83 -16.58
CA GLU A 117 -11.66 -9.89 -15.58
C GLU A 117 -11.48 -9.35 -14.16
N LYS A 118 -12.14 -9.96 -13.17
CA LYS A 118 -12.11 -9.49 -11.75
C LYS A 118 -10.68 -9.42 -11.22
N ARG A 119 -9.83 -10.35 -11.64
CA ARG A 119 -8.39 -10.35 -11.36
C ARG A 119 -7.69 -9.10 -11.88
N GLY A 120 -8.00 -8.71 -13.12
CA GLY A 120 -7.44 -7.52 -13.75
C GLY A 120 -7.86 -6.25 -13.01
N ILE A 121 -9.11 -6.18 -12.59
CA ILE A 121 -9.65 -5.10 -11.76
C ILE A 121 -8.87 -5.02 -10.43
N TYR A 122 -8.74 -6.13 -9.71
CA TYR A 122 -8.02 -6.19 -8.45
C TYR A 122 -6.57 -5.72 -8.60
N SER A 123 -5.87 -6.21 -9.64
CA SER A 123 -4.49 -5.82 -9.96
C SER A 123 -4.37 -4.31 -10.22
N ARG A 124 -5.33 -3.75 -10.96
CA ARG A 124 -5.35 -2.32 -11.27
C ARG A 124 -5.61 -1.46 -10.03
N LEU A 125 -6.53 -1.88 -9.17
CA LEU A 125 -6.81 -1.19 -7.91
C LEU A 125 -5.67 -1.34 -6.89
N CYS A 126 -4.86 -2.39 -6.96
CA CYS A 126 -3.63 -2.53 -6.15
C CYS A 126 -2.48 -1.61 -6.57
N SER A 127 -2.58 -0.97 -7.75
CA SER A 127 -1.63 0.04 -8.19
C SER A 127 -1.93 1.39 -7.52
N LEU A 128 -0.93 2.27 -7.41
CA LEU A 128 -1.15 3.63 -6.90
C LEU A 128 -1.91 4.45 -7.95
N ASN A 129 -3.22 4.61 -7.75
CA ASN A 129 -4.06 5.35 -8.67
C ASN A 129 -4.25 6.78 -8.19
N THR A 130 -3.94 7.75 -9.03
CA THR A 130 -4.09 9.19 -8.74
C THR A 130 -5.47 9.68 -9.12
N PHE A 131 -6.03 10.59 -8.32
CA PHE A 131 -7.24 11.34 -8.64
C PHE A 131 -7.11 12.77 -8.10
N ASP A 132 -8.13 13.60 -8.34
CA ASP A 132 -8.21 14.97 -7.83
C ASP A 132 -6.98 15.84 -8.17
N GLY A 133 -6.72 15.98 -9.47
CA GLY A 133 -5.57 16.73 -9.99
C GLY A 133 -4.21 16.12 -9.65
N GLY A 134 -4.17 14.84 -9.23
CA GLY A 134 -2.94 14.16 -8.81
C GLY A 134 -2.52 14.45 -7.37
N THR A 135 -3.33 15.19 -6.61
CA THR A 135 -3.04 15.51 -5.20
C THR A 135 -3.43 14.40 -4.25
N LYS A 136 -4.24 13.44 -4.70
CA LYS A 136 -4.72 12.30 -3.92
C LYS A 136 -4.40 10.99 -4.64
N LYS A 137 -4.09 9.96 -3.87
CA LYS A 137 -3.80 8.60 -4.35
C LYS A 137 -4.59 7.58 -3.57
N VAL A 138 -5.04 6.54 -4.26
CA VAL A 138 -5.84 5.45 -3.70
C VAL A 138 -5.36 4.11 -4.26
N TRP A 139 -5.38 3.08 -3.41
CA TRP A 139 -5.00 1.72 -3.78
C TRP A 139 -5.63 0.70 -2.84
N LEU A 140 -5.71 -0.55 -3.26
CA LEU A 140 -5.97 -1.68 -2.37
C LEU A 140 -4.65 -2.22 -1.83
N ASP A 141 -4.63 -2.53 -0.54
CA ASP A 141 -3.55 -3.32 0.04
C ASP A 141 -3.51 -4.70 -0.61
N ARG A 142 -2.35 -5.10 -1.13
CA ARG A 142 -2.21 -6.33 -1.92
C ARG A 142 -2.53 -7.59 -1.13
N SER A 143 -2.24 -7.58 0.16
CA SER A 143 -2.45 -8.70 1.08
C SER A 143 -3.89 -8.77 1.56
N MET A 144 -4.47 -7.65 1.97
CA MET A 144 -5.76 -7.64 2.66
C MET A 144 -6.94 -7.27 1.76
N GLY A 145 -6.68 -6.76 0.54
CA GLY A 145 -7.72 -6.29 -0.38
C GLY A 145 -8.45 -5.04 0.11
N LYS A 146 -7.90 -4.34 1.11
CA LYS A 146 -8.54 -3.20 1.77
C LYS A 146 -8.11 -1.87 1.19
N LEU A 147 -9.08 -0.94 1.10
CA LEU A 147 -8.86 0.38 0.53
C LEU A 147 -7.96 1.24 1.42
N CYS A 148 -6.95 1.83 0.80
CA CYS A 148 -6.02 2.78 1.38
C CYS A 148 -6.05 4.07 0.55
N LEU A 149 -5.93 5.21 1.21
CA LEU A 149 -5.94 6.51 0.57
C LEU A 149 -4.85 7.41 1.15
N SER A 150 -4.29 8.29 0.32
CA SER A 150 -3.34 9.32 0.74
C SER A 150 -3.60 10.65 0.04
N ILE A 151 -3.32 11.74 0.75
CA ILE A 151 -3.51 13.12 0.31
C ILE A 151 -2.17 13.83 0.48
N SER A 152 -1.59 14.31 -0.61
CA SER A 152 -0.33 15.05 -0.57
C SER A 152 -0.46 16.37 0.16
N ALA A 153 0.66 16.91 0.66
CA ALA A 153 0.71 18.26 1.22
C ALA A 153 0.17 19.34 0.26
N LYS A 154 0.27 19.15 -1.06
CA LYS A 154 -0.30 20.05 -2.08
C LYS A 154 -1.82 19.97 -2.19
N GLY A 155 -2.42 18.89 -1.71
CA GLY A 155 -3.87 18.70 -1.64
C GLY A 155 -4.47 19.12 -0.29
N LEU A 156 -3.68 19.74 0.59
CA LEU A 156 -4.09 20.25 1.89
C LEU A 156 -4.21 21.79 1.83
N SER A 157 -5.06 22.34 2.69
CA SER A 157 -5.10 23.77 2.98
C SER A 157 -4.16 24.05 4.14
N ILE A 158 -3.08 24.81 3.89
CA ILE A 158 -2.05 25.10 4.88
C ILE A 158 -1.94 26.61 5.01
N THR A 159 -2.07 27.13 6.23
CA THR A 159 -2.02 28.57 6.48
C THR A 159 -0.64 29.13 6.09
N TYR A 160 -0.66 30.18 5.26
CA TYR A 160 0.53 30.84 4.69
C TYR A 160 1.43 29.97 3.79
N ILE A 161 0.91 28.89 3.19
CA ILE A 161 1.71 27.98 2.33
C ILE A 161 2.41 28.66 1.15
N ASP A 162 1.79 29.70 0.59
CA ASP A 162 2.34 30.45 -0.54
C ASP A 162 3.45 31.44 -0.13
N ASP A 163 3.59 31.71 1.17
CA ASP A 163 4.61 32.60 1.68
C ASP A 163 5.91 31.83 1.98
N ARG A 164 6.90 32.07 1.12
CA ARG A 164 8.23 31.45 1.18
C ARG A 164 9.02 31.80 2.44
N ARG A 165 8.57 32.73 3.27
CA ARG A 165 9.18 33.00 4.59
C ARG A 165 8.82 31.91 5.60
N TYR A 166 7.64 31.32 5.47
CA TYR A 166 7.14 30.29 6.38
C TYR A 166 7.31 28.90 5.79
N TRP A 167 6.97 28.71 4.51
CA TRP A 167 6.92 27.38 3.89
C TRP A 167 7.78 27.27 2.63
N ASN A 168 8.33 26.09 2.39
CA ASN A 168 8.97 25.74 1.12
C ASN A 168 8.51 24.36 0.66
N HIS A 169 8.38 24.17 -0.65
CA HIS A 169 8.25 22.83 -1.21
C HIS A 169 9.63 22.23 -1.47
N ILE A 170 9.89 21.07 -0.88
CA ILE A 170 11.16 20.35 -1.06
C ILE A 170 10.89 19.12 -1.94
N PRO A 171 11.55 18.98 -3.10
CA PRO A 171 11.53 17.75 -3.88
C PRO A 171 12.18 16.60 -3.11
N THR A 172 11.55 15.43 -3.10
CA THR A 172 12.09 14.25 -2.42
C THR A 172 11.57 12.95 -3.03
N GLU A 173 12.43 11.95 -3.10
CA GLU A 173 12.08 10.58 -3.50
C GLU A 173 11.45 9.78 -2.35
N GLU A 174 11.50 10.30 -1.11
CA GLU A 174 10.91 9.65 0.08
C GLU A 174 9.39 9.86 0.19
N SER A 175 8.82 10.64 -0.74
CA SER A 175 7.39 10.91 -0.86
C SER A 175 6.86 10.23 -2.11
N THR A 176 5.69 9.62 -2.00
CA THR A 176 4.96 9.10 -3.17
C THR A 176 4.52 10.22 -4.12
N PHE A 177 4.52 11.48 -3.67
CA PHE A 177 4.14 12.66 -4.46
C PHE A 177 5.34 13.49 -4.92
N SER A 178 6.56 12.98 -4.74
CA SER A 178 7.82 13.60 -5.17
C SER A 178 8.15 14.95 -4.52
N SER A 179 7.33 15.43 -3.57
CA SER A 179 7.49 16.73 -2.93
C SER A 179 6.79 16.76 -1.57
N VAL A 180 7.39 17.47 -0.61
CA VAL A 180 6.87 17.69 0.75
C VAL A 180 6.82 19.18 1.06
N ALA A 181 5.95 19.59 1.99
CA ALA A 181 5.91 20.95 2.51
C ALA A 181 6.82 21.07 3.75
N TYR A 182 7.79 21.97 3.72
CA TYR A 182 8.72 22.23 4.80
C TYR A 182 8.44 23.57 5.46
N LEU A 183 8.19 23.53 6.76
CA LEU A 183 7.97 24.68 7.62
C LEU A 183 9.31 25.19 8.16
N GLN A 184 9.66 26.41 7.80
CA GLN A 184 10.84 27.10 8.34
C GLN A 184 10.60 27.53 9.78
N GLN A 185 9.57 28.35 9.98
CA GLN A 185 9.18 28.89 11.28
C GLN A 185 7.75 29.43 11.19
N ILE A 186 6.94 29.33 12.25
CA ILE A 186 5.61 29.94 12.34
C ILE A 186 5.16 30.09 13.79
N TRP A 187 4.24 31.03 14.04
CA TRP A 187 3.51 31.13 15.32
C TRP A 187 2.17 30.42 15.24
N TRP A 188 1.38 30.70 14.20
CA TRP A 188 0.08 30.11 13.97
C TRP A 188 0.19 28.87 13.07
N PHE A 189 0.17 27.67 13.64
CA PHE A 189 0.25 26.44 12.86
C PHE A 189 -1.14 25.83 12.65
N GLU A 190 -1.55 25.71 11.39
CA GLU A 190 -2.85 25.17 11.01
C GLU A 190 -2.75 24.51 9.62
N VAL A 191 -3.17 23.25 9.57
CA VAL A 191 -3.21 22.41 8.38
C VAL A 191 -4.56 21.72 8.36
N ASP A 192 -5.33 21.95 7.31
CA ASP A 192 -6.64 21.37 7.10
C ASP A 192 -6.65 20.52 5.82
N GLY A 193 -7.54 19.54 5.78
CA GLY A 193 -7.78 18.78 4.59
C GLY A 193 -9.17 18.17 4.57
N GLU A 194 -9.57 17.81 3.36
CA GLU A 194 -10.86 17.20 3.11
C GLU A 194 -10.71 16.15 2.00
N VAL A 195 -11.46 15.06 2.14
CA VAL A 195 -11.65 14.08 1.08
C VAL A 195 -13.07 13.56 1.08
N GLU A 196 -13.66 13.45 -0.10
CA GLU A 196 -14.94 12.79 -0.32
C GLU A 196 -14.74 11.59 -1.24
N PHE A 197 -14.96 10.39 -0.72
CA PHE A 197 -14.67 9.14 -1.41
C PHE A 197 -15.66 8.03 -1.02
N PRO A 198 -16.03 7.12 -1.95
CA PRO A 198 -16.85 5.94 -1.64
C PRO A 198 -16.01 4.87 -0.91
N PHE A 199 -15.70 5.12 0.36
CA PHE A 199 -15.01 4.15 1.21
C PHE A 199 -15.90 2.92 1.39
N PRO A 200 -15.37 1.69 1.27
CA PRO A 200 -16.08 0.49 1.70
C PRO A 200 -16.49 0.58 3.18
N ALA A 201 -17.54 -0.14 3.56
CA ALA A 201 -17.94 -0.19 4.97
C ALA A 201 -16.81 -0.76 5.85
N GLY A 202 -16.58 -0.15 7.00
CA GLY A 202 -15.52 -0.53 7.93
C GLY A 202 -14.97 0.63 8.77
N THR A 203 -13.98 0.33 9.61
CA THR A 203 -13.31 1.33 10.45
C THR A 203 -11.98 1.74 9.83
N TYR A 204 -11.75 3.05 9.77
CA TYR A 204 -10.57 3.66 9.20
C TYR A 204 -9.86 4.54 10.23
N SER A 205 -8.55 4.61 10.11
CA SER A 205 -7.65 5.43 10.91
C SER A 205 -6.96 6.46 10.02
N LEU A 206 -6.94 7.71 10.47
CA LEU A 206 -6.28 8.81 9.77
C LEU A 206 -4.92 9.12 10.41
N PHE A 207 -3.90 9.32 9.58
CA PHE A 207 -2.54 9.60 10.01
C PHE A 207 -1.91 10.76 9.24
N PHE A 208 -1.17 11.62 9.93
CA PHE A 208 -0.28 12.60 9.30
C PHE A 208 1.13 12.03 9.23
N ARG A 209 1.70 11.95 8.02
CA ARG A 209 3.10 11.54 7.84
C ARG A 209 4.00 12.77 7.94
N ILE A 210 4.73 12.86 9.04
CA ILE A 210 5.53 14.03 9.42
C ILE A 210 6.97 13.61 9.69
N HIS A 211 7.89 14.50 9.39
CA HIS A 211 9.31 14.37 9.72
C HIS A 211 9.83 15.68 10.30
N LEU A 212 10.41 15.62 11.51
CA LEU A 212 11.06 16.78 12.10
C LEU A 212 12.52 16.85 11.61
N GLY A 213 12.83 17.93 10.89
CA GLY A 213 14.10 18.21 10.25
C GLY A 213 14.00 18.25 8.73
N LYS A 214 15.01 18.84 8.10
CA LYS A 214 15.11 18.99 6.65
C LYS A 214 15.89 17.80 6.07
N ALA A 215 15.19 16.93 5.35
CA ALA A 215 15.83 15.83 4.63
C ALA A 215 16.63 16.37 3.42
N SER A 216 17.83 15.83 3.22
CA SER A 216 18.72 16.17 2.12
C SER A 216 19.56 14.96 1.72
N LYS A 217 20.11 14.98 0.50
CA LYS A 217 21.11 13.99 0.06
C LYS A 217 22.49 14.63 0.07
N ARG A 218 23.47 13.98 0.72
CA ARG A 218 24.88 14.38 0.67
C ARG A 218 25.71 13.16 0.27
N PHE A 219 26.45 13.24 -0.84
CA PHE A 219 27.24 12.13 -1.39
C PHE A 219 26.43 10.82 -1.55
N GLY A 220 25.19 10.92 -2.03
CA GLY A 220 24.29 9.76 -2.19
C GLY A 220 23.72 9.19 -0.89
N ARG A 221 24.13 9.69 0.28
CA ARG A 221 23.60 9.27 1.59
C ARG A 221 22.50 10.21 2.05
N ARG A 222 21.49 9.65 2.72
CA ARG A 222 20.43 10.41 3.39
C ARG A 222 21.01 11.15 4.59
N VAL A 223 20.82 12.47 4.63
CA VAL A 223 21.21 13.33 5.75
C VAL A 223 20.00 14.15 6.20
N CYS A 224 19.82 14.30 7.50
CA CYS A 224 18.79 15.15 8.07
C CYS A 224 19.44 16.32 8.81
N ASN A 225 19.14 17.56 8.40
CA ASN A 225 19.46 18.73 9.22
C ASN A 225 18.33 18.95 10.24
N THR A 226 18.67 18.96 11.53
CA THR A 226 17.73 19.16 12.63
C THR A 226 17.90 20.50 13.34
N GLU A 227 18.86 21.34 12.91
CA GLU A 227 19.20 22.63 13.54
C GLU A 227 18.02 23.61 13.64
N HIS A 228 17.07 23.52 12.70
CA HIS A 228 15.89 24.38 12.66
C HIS A 228 14.66 23.79 13.37
N VAL A 229 14.76 22.59 13.96
CA VAL A 229 13.65 21.97 14.69
C VAL A 229 13.51 22.60 16.06
N HIS A 230 12.39 23.26 16.33
CA HIS A 230 12.11 23.91 17.61
C HIS A 230 10.60 24.05 17.87
N GLY A 231 10.22 24.21 19.14
CA GLY A 231 8.87 24.60 19.58
C GLY A 231 7.82 23.48 19.67
N TRP A 232 8.00 22.38 18.95
CA TRP A 232 7.02 21.28 18.90
C TRP A 232 6.86 20.48 20.20
N ASP A 233 7.78 20.64 21.14
CA ASP A 233 7.81 19.98 22.45
C ASP A 233 7.21 20.84 23.57
N ILE A 234 6.89 22.12 23.30
CA ILE A 234 6.36 23.06 24.30
C ILE A 234 4.86 22.83 24.55
N LYS A 235 4.06 22.63 23.50
CA LYS A 235 2.64 22.27 23.58
C LYS A 235 2.31 21.14 22.61
N PRO A 236 1.29 20.31 22.91
CA PRO A 236 0.88 19.26 21.99
C PRO A 236 0.22 19.85 20.75
N VAL A 237 0.39 19.16 19.63
CA VAL A 237 -0.37 19.40 18.40
C VAL A 237 -1.73 18.73 18.56
N ARG A 238 -2.80 19.45 18.20
CA ARG A 238 -4.17 18.96 18.19
C ARG A 238 -4.52 18.43 16.82
N PHE A 239 -5.03 17.22 16.79
CA PHE A 239 -5.61 16.61 15.61
C PHE A 239 -7.11 16.53 15.78
N GLN A 240 -7.85 16.80 14.71
CA GLN A 240 -9.30 16.74 14.71
C GLN A 240 -9.79 16.09 13.43
N LEU A 241 -10.91 15.40 13.51
CA LEU A 241 -11.54 14.70 12.41
C LEU A 241 -13.05 14.84 12.53
N TRP A 242 -13.70 15.08 11.39
CA TRP A 242 -15.15 15.14 11.25
C TRP A 242 -15.59 14.39 10.01
N THR A 243 -16.77 13.79 10.06
CA THR A 243 -17.37 13.09 8.91
C THR A 243 -18.75 13.66 8.59
N SER A 244 -19.22 13.46 7.36
CA SER A 244 -20.53 13.96 6.90
C SER A 244 -21.74 13.38 7.63
N ASP A 245 -21.60 12.22 8.25
CA ASP A 245 -22.60 11.55 9.10
C ASP A 245 -22.55 12.03 10.57
N GLY A 246 -21.68 12.99 10.89
CA GLY A 246 -21.66 13.67 12.19
C GLY A 246 -20.68 13.10 13.22
N GLN A 247 -19.82 12.13 12.85
CA GLN A 247 -18.77 11.68 13.79
C GLN A 247 -17.74 12.80 14.00
N TYR A 248 -17.23 12.87 15.23
CA TYR A 248 -16.19 13.80 15.61
C TYR A 248 -15.19 13.12 16.53
N VAL A 249 -13.90 13.23 16.20
CA VAL A 249 -12.80 12.75 17.02
C VAL A 249 -11.75 13.84 17.15
N ALA A 250 -11.18 13.98 18.34
CA ALA A 250 -10.04 14.83 18.57
C ALA A 250 -8.99 14.10 19.40
N SER A 251 -7.72 14.32 19.07
CA SER A 251 -6.59 13.79 19.82
C SER A 251 -5.49 14.85 19.91
N GLN A 252 -4.55 14.65 20.84
CA GLN A 252 -3.44 15.56 21.04
C GLN A 252 -2.17 14.78 21.33
N CYS A 253 -1.06 15.16 20.71
CA CYS A 253 0.25 14.61 21.04
C CYS A 253 1.38 15.58 20.72
N PHE A 254 2.51 15.40 21.38
CA PHE A 254 3.74 16.11 21.05
C PHE A 254 4.42 15.49 19.83
N LEU A 255 4.92 16.33 18.91
CA LEU A 255 5.75 15.83 17.82
C LEU A 255 7.17 15.59 18.35
N LYS A 256 7.64 14.34 18.25
CA LYS A 256 8.92 13.90 18.83
C LYS A 256 9.75 13.11 17.83
N GLY A 257 11.05 13.01 18.09
CA GLY A 257 11.96 12.12 17.37
C GLY A 257 12.40 12.67 16.01
N PRO A 258 13.30 13.67 15.98
CA PRO A 258 13.80 14.25 14.74
C PRO A 258 14.60 13.25 13.88
N GLY A 259 14.62 13.48 12.57
CA GLY A 259 15.37 12.70 11.59
C GLY A 259 14.70 11.43 11.05
N LYS A 260 13.49 11.11 11.49
CA LYS A 260 12.71 9.96 11.01
C LYS A 260 11.30 10.37 10.61
N TRP A 261 10.77 9.74 9.56
CA TRP A 261 9.36 9.86 9.19
C TRP A 261 8.53 9.09 10.21
N ARG A 262 7.44 9.69 10.66
CA ARG A 262 6.49 9.10 11.61
C ARG A 262 5.07 9.34 11.15
N TYR A 263 4.20 8.41 11.49
CA TYR A 263 2.77 8.50 11.25
C TYR A 263 2.10 8.90 12.55
N TYR A 264 1.61 10.14 12.61
CA TYR A 264 0.89 10.65 13.77
C TYR A 264 -0.60 10.35 13.60
N HIS A 265 -1.13 9.50 14.47
CA HIS A 265 -2.55 9.13 14.47
C HIS A 265 -3.41 10.33 14.87
N ALA A 266 -4.37 10.68 14.03
CA ALA A 266 -5.27 11.80 14.26
C ALA A 266 -6.59 11.34 14.93
N GLY A 267 -7.10 10.20 14.49
CA GLY A 267 -8.38 9.66 14.94
C GLY A 267 -8.86 8.51 14.07
N ASP A 268 -9.90 7.84 14.55
CA ASP A 268 -10.58 6.76 13.84
C ASP A 268 -11.99 7.22 13.46
N PHE A 269 -12.53 6.69 12.36
CA PHE A 269 -13.91 6.90 11.94
C PHE A 269 -14.49 5.63 11.33
N VAL A 270 -15.81 5.50 11.37
CA VAL A 270 -16.54 4.36 10.83
C VAL A 270 -17.24 4.77 9.54
N VAL A 271 -17.30 3.86 8.58
CA VAL A 271 -18.14 3.98 7.39
C VAL A 271 -19.19 2.89 7.47
N GLU A 272 -20.44 3.28 7.66
CA GLU A 272 -21.55 2.32 7.78
C GLU A 272 -22.03 1.86 6.40
N ASP A 273 -22.35 2.79 5.51
CA ASP A 273 -22.79 2.50 4.14
C ASP A 273 -21.67 2.76 3.13
N GLY A 274 -21.11 1.66 2.59
CA GLY A 274 -20.08 1.74 1.55
C GLY A 274 -20.59 2.19 0.18
N ASN A 275 -21.89 2.33 -0.02
CA ASN A 275 -22.47 2.74 -1.30
C ASN A 275 -22.58 4.26 -1.45
N VAL A 276 -22.37 5.01 -0.37
CA VAL A 276 -22.41 6.48 -0.37
C VAL A 276 -21.01 7.03 -0.14
N SER A 277 -20.67 8.12 -0.83
CA SER A 277 -19.39 8.80 -0.58
C SER A 277 -19.39 9.38 0.83
N THR A 278 -18.37 9.04 1.61
CA THR A 278 -18.15 9.64 2.92
C THR A 278 -17.22 10.82 2.77
N LYS A 279 -17.65 12.00 3.24
CA LYS A 279 -16.82 13.20 3.28
C LYS A 279 -16.17 13.29 4.65
N VAL A 280 -14.83 13.26 4.66
CA VAL A 280 -13.98 13.32 5.85
C VAL A 280 -13.22 14.63 5.81
N LYS A 281 -13.42 15.47 6.84
CA LYS A 281 -12.61 16.66 7.11
C LYS A 281 -11.68 16.36 8.26
N PHE A 282 -10.48 16.92 8.21
CA PHE A 282 -9.50 16.71 9.27
C PHE A 282 -8.60 17.93 9.39
N SER A 283 -8.04 18.12 10.58
CA SER A 283 -7.10 19.20 10.84
C SER A 283 -5.98 18.77 11.77
N MET A 284 -4.85 19.45 11.65
CA MET A 284 -3.70 19.37 12.52
C MET A 284 -3.28 20.79 12.87
N THR A 285 -3.46 21.18 14.14
CA THR A 285 -3.34 22.57 14.58
C THR A 285 -2.51 22.71 15.85
N GLN A 286 -1.78 23.82 15.94
CA GLN A 286 -1.14 24.29 17.15
C GLN A 286 -1.14 25.81 17.12
N ILE A 287 -2.32 26.36 17.37
CA ILE A 287 -2.60 27.79 17.38
C ILE A 287 -2.20 28.32 18.75
N ASP A 288 -0.93 28.70 18.86
CA ASP A 288 -0.35 29.23 20.08
C ASP A 288 0.74 30.24 19.72
N CYS A 289 0.56 31.48 20.15
CA CYS A 289 1.47 32.59 19.88
C CYS A 289 2.49 32.82 21.02
N THR A 290 2.63 31.90 21.99
CA THR A 290 3.64 32.05 23.05
C THR A 290 5.04 31.61 22.62
N HIS A 291 5.18 30.86 21.52
CA HIS A 291 6.46 30.37 21.01
C HIS A 291 6.41 30.13 19.50
N THR A 292 7.57 30.23 18.85
CA THR A 292 7.74 29.85 17.44
C THR A 292 7.95 28.35 17.29
N LYS A 293 7.57 27.83 16.13
CA LYS A 293 7.68 26.40 15.78
C LYS A 293 8.28 26.29 14.39
N GLY A 294 9.20 25.36 14.17
CA GLY A 294 9.90 25.26 12.89
C GLY A 294 10.57 23.92 12.64
N GLY A 295 11.09 23.74 11.43
CA GLY A 295 11.79 22.52 11.03
C GLY A 295 10.87 21.31 10.85
N LEU A 296 9.64 21.49 10.37
CA LEU A 296 8.70 20.39 10.14
C LEU A 296 8.54 20.11 8.65
N CYS A 297 8.72 18.85 8.23
CA CYS A 297 8.32 18.36 6.91
C CYS A 297 6.97 17.64 7.03
N LEU A 298 5.98 18.12 6.29
CA LEU A 298 4.70 17.46 6.08
C LEU A 298 4.70 16.84 4.68
N ASP A 299 4.53 15.52 4.62
CA ASP A 299 4.45 14.80 3.35
C ASP A 299 3.01 14.63 2.87
N SER A 300 2.24 13.88 3.64
CA SER A 300 0.89 13.49 3.25
C SER A 300 0.06 13.04 4.45
N VAL A 301 -1.25 13.03 4.26
CA VAL A 301 -2.23 12.43 5.16
C VAL A 301 -2.66 11.08 4.59
N PHE A 302 -2.70 10.06 5.43
CA PHE A 302 -3.09 8.71 5.07
C PHE A 302 -4.38 8.31 5.75
N VAL A 303 -5.22 7.58 5.03
CA VAL A 303 -6.39 6.89 5.56
C VAL A 303 -6.17 5.41 5.32
N TYR A 304 -6.05 4.66 6.41
CA TYR A 304 -5.85 3.21 6.39
C TYR A 304 -6.99 2.51 7.12
N PRO A 305 -7.31 1.25 6.77
CA PRO A 305 -8.16 0.42 7.61
C PRO A 305 -7.54 0.30 9.01
N SER A 306 -8.34 0.45 10.07
CA SER A 306 -7.83 0.52 11.45
C SER A 306 -7.11 -0.76 11.90
N GLU A 307 -7.48 -1.90 11.34
CA GLU A 307 -6.81 -3.19 11.53
C GLU A 307 -5.32 -3.16 11.14
N PHE A 308 -4.90 -2.26 10.25
CA PHE A 308 -3.49 -2.14 9.85
C PHE A 308 -2.59 -1.69 10.99
N ARG A 309 -3.13 -1.01 12.01
CA ARG A 309 -2.36 -0.65 13.21
C ARG A 309 -1.78 -1.87 13.93
N LYS A 310 -2.45 -3.02 13.84
CA LYS A 310 -1.98 -4.28 14.44
C LYS A 310 -0.97 -5.03 13.56
N VAL A 311 -1.02 -4.80 12.26
CA VAL A 311 -0.28 -5.58 11.25
C VAL A 311 0.95 -4.84 10.72
N LYS A 312 0.91 -3.51 10.70
CA LYS A 312 1.94 -2.65 10.11
C LYS A 312 2.63 -1.84 11.18
N GLU A 313 3.81 -2.31 11.60
CA GLU A 313 4.61 -1.71 12.67
C GLU A 313 4.92 -0.23 12.44
N PHE A 314 5.10 0.21 11.18
CA PHE A 314 5.41 1.61 10.88
C PHE A 314 4.27 2.59 11.19
N LEU A 315 3.05 2.10 11.46
CA LEU A 315 1.91 2.92 11.89
C LEU A 315 1.87 3.13 13.41
N ASN A 316 2.79 2.52 14.16
CA ASN A 316 2.90 2.62 15.62
C ASN A 316 4.13 3.42 16.05
#